data_AF-A0A0A7FXY9-F1
#
_entry.id   AF-A0A0A7FXY9-F1
#
_cell.length_a   1.000
_cell.length_b   1.000
_cell.length_c   1.000
_cell.angle_alpha   90.00
_cell.angle_beta   90.00
_cell.angle_gamma   90.00
#
_symmetry.space_group_name_H-M   'P 1'
#
loop_
_entity.id
_entity.type
_entity.pdbx_description
1 polymer ?
#
loop_
_entity_poly.entity_id
_entity_poly.type
_entity_poly.pdbx_seq_one_letter_code
_entity_poly.pdbx_strand_id
1 'polypeptide(L)'
;MALEAIKEIKKAEATAEEIIKNANAEAKDIVQKATVEAIENYNKVLEGAKNKCNSIMQDAIDAGNKEAEPILLKGKKDAEDIYNVSEDKLDNAVKLVIERIVKIHGNS
;
A
#
# COMPACT_ATOMS: atom_id res chain seq x y z
N MET A 1 61.50 -47.21 -17.18
CA MET A 1 61.89 -46.39 -16.01
C MET A 1 61.84 -44.89 -16.28
N ALA A 2 62.87 -44.20 -16.79
CA ALA A 2 62.84 -42.73 -16.91
C ALA A 2 61.74 -42.18 -17.85
N LEU A 3 61.51 -42.85 -18.99
CA LEU A 3 60.46 -42.49 -19.95
C LEU A 3 59.03 -42.71 -19.42
N GLU A 4 58.84 -43.67 -18.52
CA GLU A 4 57.54 -43.94 -17.90
C GLU A 4 57.23 -42.92 -16.81
N ALA A 5 58.23 -42.56 -15.99
CA ALA A 5 58.11 -41.49 -15.01
C ALA A 5 57.72 -40.15 -15.68
N ILE A 6 58.33 -39.82 -16.83
CA ILE A 6 57.97 -38.62 -17.59
C ILE A 6 56.52 -38.68 -18.11
N LYS A 7 56.05 -39.85 -18.55
CA LYS A 7 54.66 -40.03 -19.00
C LYS A 7 53.65 -39.91 -17.86
N GLU A 8 53.98 -40.42 -16.67
CA GLU A 8 53.14 -40.26 -15.49
C GLU A 8 53.06 -38.80 -15.05
N ILE A 9 54.19 -38.08 -15.02
CA ILE A 9 54.21 -36.64 -14.69
C ILE A 9 53.31 -35.87 -15.65
N LYS A 10 53.43 -36.12 -16.96
CA LYS A 10 52.58 -35.47 -17.98
C LYS A 10 51.08 -35.76 -17.80
N LYS A 11 50.74 -36.99 -17.40
CA LYS A 11 49.34 -37.33 -17.08
C LYS A 11 48.85 -36.60 -15.83
N ALA A 12 49.68 -36.54 -14.79
CA ALA A 12 49.36 -35.84 -13.56
C ALA A 12 49.15 -34.33 -13.80
N GLU A 13 50.00 -33.70 -14.60
CA GLU A 13 49.86 -32.31 -15.04
C GLU A 13 48.54 -32.07 -15.78
N ALA A 14 48.20 -32.94 -16.75
CA ALA A 14 46.96 -32.82 -17.51
C ALA A 14 45.71 -32.98 -16.61
N THR A 15 45.73 -33.94 -15.68
CA THR A 15 44.63 -34.08 -14.70
C THR A 15 44.53 -32.90 -13.76
N ALA A 16 45.66 -32.31 -13.34
CA ALA A 16 45.65 -31.12 -12.50
C ALA A 16 45.08 -29.91 -13.23
N GLU A 17 45.44 -29.69 -14.50
CA GLU A 17 44.83 -28.65 -15.35
C GLU A 17 43.33 -28.83 -15.50
N GLU A 18 42.87 -30.07 -15.72
CA GLU A 18 41.44 -30.37 -15.83
C GLU A 18 40.69 -30.08 -14.52
N ILE A 19 41.26 -30.45 -13.37
CA ILE A 19 40.70 -30.13 -12.05
C ILE A 19 40.58 -28.61 -11.86
N ILE A 20 41.63 -27.86 -12.19
CA ILE A 20 41.63 -26.39 -12.05
C ILE A 20 40.57 -25.78 -12.97
N LYS A 21 40.45 -26.26 -14.20
CA LYS A 21 39.45 -25.78 -15.16
C LYS A 21 38.02 -26.03 -14.67
N ASN A 22 37.76 -27.24 -14.15
CA ASN A 22 36.45 -27.61 -13.63
C ASN A 22 36.10 -26.81 -12.37
N ALA A 23 37.05 -26.66 -11.44
CA ALA A 23 36.85 -25.85 -10.23
C ALA A 23 36.53 -24.39 -10.56
N ASN A 24 37.21 -23.81 -11.56
CA ASN A 24 36.92 -22.44 -12.01
C ASN A 24 35.53 -22.31 -12.67
N ALA A 25 35.11 -23.32 -13.43
CA ALA A 25 33.77 -23.34 -14.03
C ALA A 25 32.68 -23.45 -12.94
N GLU A 26 32.84 -24.37 -11.98
CA GLU A 26 31.92 -24.53 -10.86
C GLU A 26 31.84 -23.27 -9.99
N ALA A 27 32.98 -22.64 -9.70
CA ALA A 27 33.00 -21.37 -8.95
C ALA A 27 32.18 -20.28 -9.66
N LYS A 28 32.33 -20.18 -10.99
CA LYS A 28 31.55 -19.21 -11.79
C LYS A 28 30.06 -19.53 -11.78
N ASP A 29 29.69 -20.80 -11.90
CA ASP A 29 28.30 -21.23 -11.86
C ASP A 29 27.66 -20.97 -10.49
N ILE A 30 28.38 -21.21 -9.40
CA ILE A 30 27.92 -20.91 -8.04
C ILE A 30 27.62 -19.42 -7.89
N VAL A 31 28.54 -18.55 -8.33
CA VAL A 31 28.36 -17.10 -8.27
C VAL A 31 27.17 -16.64 -9.12
N GLN A 32 27.01 -17.21 -10.32
CA GLN A 32 25.88 -16.88 -11.18
C GLN A 32 24.55 -17.29 -10.55
N LYS A 33 24.44 -18.51 -10.03
CA LYS A 33 23.22 -18.99 -9.36
C LYS A 33 22.89 -18.14 -8.13
N ALA A 34 23.88 -17.85 -7.29
CA ALA A 34 23.69 -16.99 -6.12
C ALA A 34 23.23 -15.57 -6.51
N THR A 35 23.73 -15.04 -7.62
CA THR A 35 23.31 -13.72 -8.12
C THR A 35 21.85 -13.75 -8.59
N VAL A 36 21.44 -14.79 -9.33
CA VAL A 36 20.05 -14.94 -9.77
C VAL A 36 19.11 -15.08 -8.58
N GLU A 37 19.44 -15.97 -7.63
CA GLU A 37 18.65 -16.16 -6.41
C GLU A 37 18.54 -14.88 -5.58
N ALA A 38 19.63 -14.10 -5.48
CA ALA A 38 19.61 -12.81 -4.79
C ALA A 38 18.65 -11.82 -5.45
N ILE A 39 18.67 -11.71 -6.79
CA ILE A 39 17.77 -10.83 -7.55
C ILE A 39 16.31 -11.28 -7.38
N GLU A 40 16.04 -12.58 -7.49
CA GLU A 40 14.69 -13.11 -7.30
C GLU A 40 14.15 -12.84 -5.89
N ASN A 41 14.96 -13.08 -4.86
CA ASN A 41 14.58 -12.81 -3.48
C ASN A 41 14.35 -11.32 -3.24
N TYR A 42 15.21 -10.46 -3.79
CA TYR A 42 15.03 -9.01 -3.71
C TYR A 42 13.71 -8.58 -4.34
N ASN A 43 13.40 -9.07 -5.55
CA ASN A 43 12.16 -8.76 -6.23
C ASN A 43 10.93 -9.26 -5.47
N LYS A 44 10.98 -10.48 -4.91
CA LYS A 44 9.91 -11.02 -4.06
C LYS A 44 9.64 -10.16 -2.84
N VAL A 45 10.71 -9.68 -2.17
CA VAL A 45 10.57 -8.78 -1.01
C VAL A 45 9.94 -7.46 -1.42
N LEU A 46 10.37 -6.86 -2.54
CA LEU A 46 9.79 -5.63 -3.05
C LEU A 46 8.31 -5.79 -3.41
N GLU A 47 7.95 -6.86 -4.10
CA GLU A 47 6.56 -7.14 -4.47
C GLU A 47 5.69 -7.38 -3.23
N GLY A 48 6.18 -8.16 -2.26
CA GLY A 48 5.51 -8.37 -0.98
C GLY A 48 5.29 -7.06 -0.21
N ALA A 49 6.30 -6.17 -0.18
CA ALA A 49 6.17 -4.86 0.44
C ALA A 49 5.14 -3.97 -0.27
N LYS A 50 5.13 -3.97 -1.61
CA LYS A 50 4.17 -3.22 -2.41
C LYS A 50 2.74 -3.70 -2.18
N ASN A 51 2.53 -5.02 -2.17
CA ASN A 51 1.22 -5.61 -1.90
C ASN A 51 0.72 -5.26 -0.49
N LYS A 52 1.60 -5.31 0.50
CA LYS A 52 1.26 -4.91 1.88
C LYS A 52 0.90 -3.43 1.98
N CYS A 53 1.65 -2.55 1.29
CA CYS A 53 1.34 -1.13 1.22
C CYS A 53 -0.05 -0.89 0.60
N ASN A 54 -0.34 -1.55 -0.52
CA ASN A 54 -1.65 -1.43 -1.18
C ASN A 54 -2.79 -1.92 -0.28
N SER A 55 -2.61 -3.04 0.43
CA SER A 55 -3.61 -3.55 1.38
C SER A 55 -3.88 -2.53 2.49
N ILE A 56 -2.83 -1.99 3.12
CA ILE A 56 -2.97 -0.99 4.19
C ILE A 56 -3.68 0.26 3.67
N MET A 57 -3.35 0.71 2.46
CA MET A 57 -4.00 1.87 1.85
C MET A 57 -5.49 1.61 1.60
N GLN A 58 -5.83 0.43 1.07
CA GLN A 58 -7.22 0.06 0.81
C GLN A 58 -8.01 -0.05 2.12
N ASP A 59 -7.45 -0.71 3.13
CA ASP A 59 -8.06 -0.84 4.46
C ASP A 59 -8.32 0.54 5.08
N ALA A 60 -7.38 1.48 4.93
CA ALA A 60 -7.54 2.86 5.42
C ALA A 60 -8.65 3.63 4.68
N ILE A 61 -8.75 3.45 3.35
CA ILE A 61 -9.83 4.05 2.55
C ILE A 61 -11.18 3.47 2.97
N ASP A 62 -11.28 2.16 3.12
CA ASP A 62 -12.54 1.49 3.49
C ASP A 62 -12.98 1.86 4.92
N ALA A 63 -12.03 1.95 5.85
CA ALA A 63 -12.30 2.45 7.20
C ALA A 63 -12.77 3.91 7.18
N GLY A 64 -12.09 4.77 6.43
CA GLY A 64 -12.48 6.18 6.28
C GLY A 64 -13.88 6.35 5.69
N ASN A 65 -14.22 5.57 4.65
CA ASN A 65 -15.55 5.57 4.05
C ASN A 65 -16.63 5.11 5.04
N LYS A 66 -16.33 4.07 5.81
CA LYS A 66 -17.24 3.55 6.84
C LYS A 66 -17.48 4.53 7.97
N GLU A 67 -16.46 5.30 8.37
CA GLU A 67 -16.61 6.37 9.36
C GLU A 67 -17.33 7.59 8.79
N ALA A 68 -17.14 7.89 7.49
CA ALA A 68 -17.81 9.00 6.82
C ALA A 68 -19.32 8.75 6.60
N GLU A 69 -19.73 7.50 6.40
CA GLU A 69 -21.12 7.12 6.16
C GLU A 69 -22.11 7.63 7.22
N PRO A 70 -21.92 7.39 8.53
CA PRO A 70 -22.82 7.91 9.56
C PRO A 70 -22.81 9.45 9.63
N ILE A 71 -21.67 10.09 9.35
CA ILE A 71 -21.57 11.56 9.30
C ILE A 71 -22.43 12.11 8.16
N LEU A 72 -22.35 11.50 6.98
CA LEU A 72 -23.16 11.86 5.81
C LEU A 72 -24.65 11.62 6.06
N LEU A 73 -25.01 10.48 6.66
CA LEU A 73 -26.41 10.17 7.01
C LEU A 73 -26.96 11.18 8.01
N LYS A 74 -26.19 11.52 9.05
CA LYS A 74 -26.58 12.54 10.02
C LYS A 74 -26.73 13.90 9.36
N GLY A 75 -25.76 14.33 8.56
CA GLY A 75 -25.83 15.62 7.86
C GLY A 75 -27.03 15.72 6.91
N LYS A 76 -27.39 14.63 6.22
CA LYS A 76 -28.60 14.57 5.40
C LYS A 76 -29.87 14.73 6.24
N LYS A 77 -29.94 13.99 7.36
CA LYS A 77 -31.09 14.08 8.27
C LYS A 77 -31.23 15.48 8.86
N ASP A 78 -30.13 16.07 9.33
CA ASP A 78 -30.13 17.43 9.89
C ASP A 78 -30.60 18.45 8.83
N ALA A 79 -30.19 18.30 7.57
CA ALA A 79 -30.65 19.14 6.47
C ALA A 79 -32.15 18.95 6.15
N GLU A 80 -32.63 17.70 6.15
CA GLU A 80 -34.06 17.39 5.98
C GLU A 80 -34.90 17.98 7.13
N ASP A 81 -34.44 17.88 8.37
CA ASP A 81 -35.11 18.43 9.55
C ASP A 81 -35.20 19.97 9.49
N ILE A 82 -34.20 20.64 8.92
CA ILE A 82 -34.23 22.09 8.67
C ILE A 82 -35.25 22.43 7.57
N TYR A 83 -35.24 21.68 6.46
CA TYR A 83 -36.14 21.94 5.33
C TYR A 83 -37.61 21.67 5.67
N ASN A 84 -37.86 20.61 6.45
CA ASN A 84 -39.19 20.16 6.85
C ASN A 84 -39.64 20.74 8.19
N VAL A 85 -39.17 21.94 8.54
CA VAL A 85 -39.68 22.66 9.71
C VAL A 85 -41.20 22.81 9.61
N SER A 86 -41.92 22.52 10.70
CA SER A 86 -43.37 22.56 10.72
C SER A 86 -43.92 23.96 10.47
N GLU A 87 -45.02 24.06 9.73
CA GLU A 87 -45.69 25.33 9.40
C GLU A 87 -46.04 26.12 10.67
N ASP A 88 -46.50 25.45 11.73
CA ASP A 88 -46.75 26.08 13.05
C ASP A 88 -45.53 26.81 13.62
N LYS A 89 -44.30 26.29 13.40
CA LYS A 89 -43.08 26.94 13.88
C LYS A 89 -42.74 28.15 13.03
N LEU A 90 -42.99 28.09 11.73
CA LEU A 90 -42.82 29.21 10.82
C LEU A 90 -43.81 30.33 11.16
N ASP A 91 -45.08 30.00 11.34
CA ASP A 91 -46.13 30.96 11.68
C ASP A 91 -45.87 31.64 13.02
N ASN A 92 -45.45 30.87 14.03
CA ASN A 92 -45.04 31.45 15.31
C ASN A 92 -43.82 32.37 15.17
N ALA A 93 -42.83 32.01 14.34
CA ALA A 93 -41.67 32.87 14.08
C ALA A 93 -42.08 34.17 13.37
N VAL A 94 -42.96 34.09 12.37
CA VAL A 94 -43.52 35.25 11.66
C VAL A 94 -44.29 36.16 12.64
N LYS A 95 -45.14 35.59 13.50
CA LYS A 95 -45.88 36.35 14.51
C LYS A 95 -44.95 37.09 15.47
N LEU A 96 -43.87 36.46 15.93
CA LEU A 96 -42.88 37.11 16.79
C LEU A 96 -42.23 38.32 16.12
N VAL A 97 -41.91 38.21 14.82
CA VAL A 97 -41.34 39.32 14.04
C VAL A 97 -42.37 40.46 13.89
N ILE A 98 -43.63 40.13 13.56
CA ILE A 98 -44.71 41.13 13.45
C ILE A 98 -44.91 41.85 14.79
N GLU A 99 -45.02 41.12 15.90
CA GLU A 99 -45.17 41.72 17.23
C GLU A 99 -43.99 42.64 17.58
N ARG A 100 -42.77 42.28 17.18
CA ARG A 100 -41.59 43.13 17.42
C ARG A 100 -41.68 44.44 16.67
N ILE A 101 -42.08 44.42 15.38
CA ILE A 101 -42.23 45.62 14.56
C ILE A 101 -43.38 46.50 15.08
N VAL A 102 -44.53 45.89 15.37
CA VAL A 102 -45.72 46.59 15.88
C VAL A 102 -45.45 47.22 17.24
N LYS A 103 -44.70 46.57 18.15
CA LYS A 103 -44.33 47.18 19.45
C LYS A 103 -43.34 48.35 19.34
N ILE A 104 -42.53 48.40 18.27
CA ILE A 104 -41.55 49.48 18.04
C ILE A 104 -42.21 50.70 17.37
N HIS A 105 -43.19 50.48 16.49
CA HIS A 105 -43.86 51.54 15.71
C HIS A 105 -45.30 51.85 16.12
N GLY A 106 -45.89 51.05 17.01
CA GLY A 106 -47.31 51.11 17.41
C GLY A 106 -47.57 51.88 18.70
N ASN A 107 -46.70 52.81 19.09
CA ASN A 107 -47.11 53.86 20.02
C ASN A 107 -47.68 55.03 19.20
N SER A 108 -48.98 54.92 18.89
CA SER A 108 -49.88 56.05 18.92
C SER A 108 -51.21 55.61 19.52
#